data_AF-A0A7Y0SIP3-F1
#
_entry.id   AF-A0A7Y0SIP3-F1
#
_cell.length_a   1.000
_cell.length_b   1.000
_cell.length_c   1.000
_cell.angle_alpha   90.00
_cell.angle_beta   90.00
_cell.angle_gamma   90.00
#
_symmetry.space_group_name_H-M   'P 1'
#
loop_
_entity.id
_entity.type
_entity.pdbx_description
1 polymer ?
#
loop_
_entity_poly.entity_id
_entity_poly.type
_entity_poly.pdbx_seq_one_letter_code
_entity_poly.pdbx_strand_id
1 'polypeptide(L)'
;AQIIELGLQPESLKGQQFIQLVNEIIGFPRHLCQHVGGFVISSGPLYELVPVENASMEDRTIIQWDKDDLESLKLLKVDVL
;
A
#
# COMPACT_ATOMS: atom_id res chain seq x y z
N ALA A 1 -7.35 -27.42 -0.83
CA ALA A 1 -6.37 -28.06 0.06
C ALA A 1 -6.23 -27.26 1.35
N GLN A 2 -5.60 -26.08 1.34
CA GLN A 2 -5.30 -25.31 2.56
C GLN A 2 -6.53 -24.89 3.40
N ILE A 3 -7.66 -24.54 2.76
CA ILE A 3 -8.89 -24.13 3.46
C ILE A 3 -9.55 -25.28 4.25
N ILE A 4 -9.42 -26.51 3.77
CA ILE A 4 -9.95 -27.71 4.44
C ILE A 4 -9.12 -28.01 5.69
N GLU A 5 -7.79 -27.87 5.60
CA GLU A 5 -6.87 -28.04 6.74
C GLU A 5 -7.11 -27.02 7.85
N LEU A 6 -7.58 -25.82 7.49
CA LEU A 6 -7.98 -24.77 8.43
C LEU A 6 -9.41 -24.95 8.98
N GLY A 7 -10.07 -26.07 8.68
CA GLY A 7 -11.40 -26.42 9.18
C GLY A 7 -12.57 -25.79 8.42
N LEU A 8 -12.34 -25.16 7.27
CA LEU A 8 -13.41 -24.62 6.43
C LEU A 8 -13.92 -25.71 5.47
N GLN A 9 -15.23 -25.99 5.53
CA GLN A 9 -15.90 -26.91 4.60
C GLN A 9 -16.27 -26.16 3.31
N PRO A 10 -15.64 -26.45 2.15
CA PRO A 10 -15.86 -25.70 0.91
C PRO A 10 -17.29 -25.79 0.38
N GLU A 11 -17.97 -26.91 0.64
CA GLU A 11 -19.33 -27.19 0.17
C GLU A 11 -20.41 -26.54 1.06
N SER A 12 -20.02 -26.08 2.26
CA SER A 12 -20.94 -25.32 3.12
C SER A 12 -21.23 -23.95 2.50
N LEU A 13 -22.42 -23.39 2.79
CA LEU A 13 -22.78 -22.05 2.33
C LEU A 13 -21.73 -21.00 2.72
N LYS A 14 -21.20 -21.08 3.96
CA LYS A 14 -20.15 -20.18 4.44
C LYS A 14 -18.84 -20.37 3.68
N GLY A 15 -18.49 -21.61 3.34
CA GLY A 15 -17.29 -21.92 2.56
C GLY A 15 -17.35 -21.33 1.15
N GLN A 16 -18.49 -21.49 0.48
CA GLN A 16 -18.73 -20.90 -0.84
C GLN A 16 -18.67 -19.36 -0.80
N GLN A 17 -19.35 -18.74 0.17
CA GLN A 17 -19.33 -17.29 0.36
C GLN A 17 -17.92 -16.77 0.65
N PHE A 18 -17.17 -17.45 1.52
CA PHE A 18 -15.79 -17.08 1.84
C PHE A 18 -14.91 -17.10 0.59
N ILE A 19 -14.95 -18.19 -0.19
CA ILE A 19 -14.15 -18.33 -1.41
C ILE A 19 -14.53 -17.25 -2.42
N GLN A 20 -15.83 -17.02 -2.62
CA GLN A 20 -16.32 -16.00 -3.54
C GLN A 20 -15.80 -14.61 -3.15
N LEU A 21 -16.07 -14.17 -1.91
CA LEU A 21 -15.70 -12.83 -1.44
C LEU A 21 -14.19 -12.61 -1.42
N VAL A 22 -13.41 -13.64 -1.05
CA VAL A 22 -11.94 -13.57 -1.08
C VAL A 22 -11.46 -13.37 -2.51
N ASN A 23 -12.00 -14.12 -3.49
CA ASN A 23 -11.63 -13.94 -4.89
C ASN A 23 -12.04 -12.57 -5.44
N GLU A 24 -13.13 -11.97 -4.96
CA GLU A 24 -13.54 -10.62 -5.34
C GLU A 24 -12.55 -9.55 -4.85
N ILE A 25 -11.90 -9.74 -3.69
CA ILE A 25 -10.97 -8.75 -3.12
C ILE A 25 -9.49 -9.10 -3.28
N ILE A 26 -9.16 -10.27 -3.85
CA ILE A 26 -7.77 -10.66 -4.13
C ILE A 26 -7.16 -9.63 -5.10
N GLY A 27 -5.99 -9.10 -4.72
CA GLY A 27 -5.28 -8.08 -5.50
C GLY A 27 -5.72 -6.64 -5.22
N PHE A 28 -6.78 -6.41 -4.44
CA PHE A 28 -7.11 -5.06 -3.99
C PHE A 28 -6.06 -4.55 -3.01
N PRO A 29 -5.62 -3.27 -3.14
CA PRO A 29 -4.70 -2.67 -2.19
C PRO A 29 -5.37 -2.57 -0.82
N ARG A 30 -4.70 -3.09 0.21
CA ARG A 30 -5.22 -3.08 1.59
C ARG A 30 -5.02 -1.71 2.26
N HIS A 31 -3.83 -1.14 2.06
CA HIS A 31 -3.43 0.17 2.58
C HIS A 31 -2.53 0.84 1.54
N LEU A 32 -2.47 2.17 1.58
CA LEU A 32 -1.39 2.90 0.93
C LEU A 32 -0.10 2.61 1.72
N CYS A 33 0.83 1.88 1.11
CA CYS A 33 2.05 1.47 1.79
C CYS A 33 3.01 2.64 1.97
N GLN A 34 3.49 2.85 3.20
CA GLN A 34 4.57 3.78 3.49
C GLN A 34 5.90 3.12 3.09
N HIS A 35 6.64 3.71 2.16
CA HIS A 35 8.00 3.24 1.86
C HIS A 35 8.93 3.66 3.00
N VAL A 36 9.16 2.74 3.93
CA VAL A 36 10.11 2.96 5.03
C VAL A 36 11.53 2.93 4.47
N GLY A 37 12.25 4.04 4.63
CA GLY A 37 13.67 4.15 4.26
C GLY A 37 14.00 5.23 3.23
N GLY A 38 13.02 5.79 2.51
CA GLY A 38 13.28 6.83 1.50
C GLY A 38 12.93 8.24 1.96
N PHE A 39 13.63 9.26 1.46
CA PHE A 39 13.15 10.65 1.46
C PHE A 39 13.18 11.25 0.05
N VAL A 40 12.25 12.17 -0.20
CA VAL A 40 12.08 12.86 -1.49
C VAL A 40 12.46 14.32 -1.32
N ILE A 41 13.21 14.85 -2.27
CA ILE A 41 13.62 16.27 -2.30
C ILE A 41 13.05 16.93 -3.56
N SER A 42 12.35 18.05 -3.36
CA SER A 42 11.84 18.93 -4.41
C SER A 42 12.47 20.32 -4.32
N SER A 43 12.46 21.06 -5.43
CA SER A 43 12.98 22.44 -5.49
C SER A 43 12.09 23.49 -4.81
N GLY A 44 10.81 23.16 -4.61
CA GLY A 44 9.82 23.96 -3.89
C GLY A 44 9.05 23.12 -2.87
N PRO A 45 8.01 23.67 -2.24
CA PRO A 45 7.20 22.94 -1.25
C PRO A 45 6.53 21.69 -1.85
N LEU A 46 6.68 20.53 -1.22
CA LEU A 46 6.14 19.25 -1.74
C LEU A 46 4.61 19.27 -1.90
N TYR A 47 3.89 19.98 -1.03
CA TYR A 47 2.43 20.07 -1.08
C TYR A 47 1.88 20.79 -2.32
N GLU A 48 2.72 21.49 -3.09
CA GLU A 48 2.34 22.06 -4.38
C GLU A 48 2.34 21.00 -5.50
N LEU A 49 3.01 19.86 -5.29
CA LEU A 49 3.13 18.76 -6.25
C LEU A 49 2.21 17.59 -5.89
N VAL A 50 2.20 17.18 -4.61
CA VAL A 50 1.52 15.99 -4.13
C VAL A 50 0.97 16.20 -2.72
N PRO A 51 -0.21 15.66 -2.38
CA PRO A 51 -0.70 15.68 -1.01
C PRO A 51 0.32 15.08 -0.03
N VAL A 52 0.56 15.80 1.06
CA VAL A 52 1.41 15.38 2.18
C VAL A 52 0.51 15.05 3.36
N GLU A 53 0.70 13.88 3.95
CA GLU A 53 -0.04 13.43 5.13
C GLU A 53 0.91 13.04 6.27
N ASN A 54 0.39 13.06 7.50
CA ASN A 54 1.16 12.59 8.66
C ASN A 54 1.34 11.08 8.58
N ALA A 55 2.57 10.62 8.84
CA ALA A 55 2.87 9.20 8.94
C ALA A 55 2.32 8.62 10.24
N SER A 56 2.34 7.29 10.36
CA SER A 56 1.96 6.61 11.60
C SER A 56 2.96 6.85 12.74
N MET A 57 4.19 7.23 12.40
CA MET A 57 5.23 7.60 13.37
C MET A 57 5.18 9.09 13.63
N GLU A 58 5.30 9.49 14.90
CA GLU A 58 5.32 10.89 15.32
C GLU A 58 6.44 11.67 14.60
N ASP A 59 6.18 12.95 14.33
CA ASP A 59 7.07 13.88 13.64
C ASP A 59 7.52 13.44 12.23
N ARG A 60 6.72 12.60 11.56
CA ARG A 60 6.98 12.19 10.16
C ARG A 60 5.79 12.47 9.26
N THR A 61 6.12 12.78 8.01
CA THR A 61 5.15 12.96 6.93
C THR A 61 5.51 12.05 5.75
N ILE A 62 4.50 11.69 4.97
CA ILE A 62 4.62 10.88 3.75
C ILE A 62 3.90 11.60 2.60
N ILE A 63 4.28 11.23 1.38
CA ILE A 63 3.56 11.59 0.15
C ILE A 63 2.83 10.35 -0.36
N GLN A 64 1.78 10.56 -1.17
CA GLN A 64 0.94 9.45 -1.65
C GLN A 64 1.46 8.73 -2.90
N TRP A 65 2.48 9.31 -3.55
CA TRP A 65 3.07 8.76 -4.77
C TRP A 65 4.04 7.61 -4.50
N ASP A 66 4.06 6.66 -5.42
CA ASP A 66 4.99 5.53 -5.37
C ASP A 66 6.32 5.84 -6.08
N LYS A 67 7.16 4.81 -6.22
CA LYS A 67 8.48 4.95 -6.86
C LYS A 67 8.37 5.35 -8.34
N ASP A 68 7.39 4.82 -9.06
CA ASP A 68 7.28 4.98 -10.51
C ASP A 68 6.71 6.36 -10.85
N ASP A 69 5.83 6.89 -10.00
CA ASP A 69 5.38 8.29 -10.02
C ASP A 69 6.55 9.27 -9.84
N LEU A 70 7.42 9.02 -8.84
CA LEU A 70 8.59 9.85 -8.55
C LEU A 70 9.59 9.86 -9.71
N GLU A 71 9.83 8.70 -10.31
CA GLU A 71 10.71 8.55 -11.47
C GLU A 71 10.16 9.31 -12.69
N SER A 72 8.85 9.25 -12.92
CA SER A 72 8.16 9.98 -14.00
C SER A 72 8.31 11.49 -13.87
N LEU A 73 8.32 12.01 -12.65
CA LEU A 73 8.47 13.44 -12.35
C LEU A 73 9.93 13.87 -12.16
N LYS A 74 10.89 12.94 -12.27
CA LYS A 74 12.33 13.18 -12.06
C LYS A 74 12.63 13.83 -10.72
N LEU A 75 11.85 13.48 -9.70
CA LEU A 75 12.10 13.92 -8.33
C LEU A 75 13.31 13.18 -7.75
N LEU A 76 14.11 13.88 -6.96
CA LEU A 76 15.27 13.27 -6.33
C LEU A 76 14.79 12.39 -5.16
N LYS A 77 15.07 11.10 -5.26
CA LYS A 77 14.82 10.10 -4.22
C LYS A 77 16.15 9.65 -3.62
N VAL A 78 16.24 9.59 -2.31
CA VAL A 78 17.37 8.97 -1.60
C VAL A 78 16.85 7.86 -0.71
N ASP A 79 17.42 6.67 -0.86
CA ASP A 79 17.11 5.50 -0.02
C ASP A 79 18.17 5.33 1.08
N VAL A 80 17.70 5.20 2.31
CA VAL A 80 18.48 4.83 3.50
C VAL A 80 18.26 3.34 3.72
N LEU A 81 19.30 2.56 3.40
CA LEU A 81 19.34 1.09 3.53
C LEU A 81 19.81 0.64 4.91
#